data_AF-A0A7Z8QGE2-F1
#
_entry.id   AF-A0A7Z8QGE2-F1
#
_cell.length_a   1.000
_cell.length_b   1.000
_cell.length_c   1.000
_cell.angle_alpha   90.00
_cell.angle_beta   90.00
_cell.angle_gamma   90.00
#
_symmetry.space_group_name_H-M   'P 1'
#
loop_
_entity.id
_entity.type
_entity.pdbx_description
1 polymer ?
#
loop_
_entity_poly.entity_id
_entity_poly.type
_entity_poly.pdbx_seq_one_letter_code
_entity_poly.pdbx_strand_id
1 'polypeptide(L)' 'MSKTITIDGQEIPYTEGQTIMDAAIAADTYIPHLCHNPDYEPHGSCKLCTVTVNGRNCSACTFPAMEGQDIINNN' A
#
# COMPACT_ATOMS: atom_id res chain seq x y z
N MET A 1 17.71 8.43 0.38
CA MET A 1 16.74 9.40 -0.17
C MET A 1 15.38 8.79 0.05
N SER A 2 14.51 9.43 0.82
CA SER A 2 13.14 8.96 1.05
C SER A 2 12.34 9.21 -0.21
N LYS A 3 11.92 8.15 -0.90
CA LYS A 3 10.99 8.24 -2.03
C LYS A 3 9.56 8.32 -1.49
N THR A 4 8.65 8.90 -2.26
CA THR A 4 7.26 9.09 -1.82
C THR A 4 6.27 8.43 -2.80
N ILE A 5 5.15 8.00 -2.25
CA ILE A 5 3.93 7.61 -2.97
C ILE A 5 2.78 8.50 -2.50
N THR A 6 1.74 8.64 -3.30
CA THR A 6 0.54 9.41 -2.93
C THR A 6 -0.58 8.44 -2.58
N ILE A 7 -1.10 8.49 -1.36
CA ILE A 7 -2.28 7.73 -0.94
C ILE A 7 -3.37 8.71 -0.52
N ASP A 8 -4.53 8.68 -1.17
CA ASP A 8 -5.68 9.56 -0.89
C ASP A 8 -5.32 11.06 -0.91
N GLY A 9 -4.37 11.43 -1.78
CA GLY A 9 -3.85 12.80 -1.90
C GLY A 9 -2.79 13.19 -0.86
N GLN A 10 -2.41 12.28 0.04
CA GLN A 10 -1.34 12.48 1.01
C GLN A 10 -0.02 11.86 0.51
N GLU A 11 1.06 12.64 0.56
CA GLU A 11 2.40 12.12 0.28
C GLU A 11 2.93 11.31 1.46
N ILE A 12 3.25 10.05 1.19
CA ILE A 12 3.72 9.08 2.18
C ILE A 12 5.13 8.63 1.79
N PRO A 13 6.11 8.74 2.70
CA PRO A 13 7.45 8.22 2.46
C PRO A 13 7.43 6.70 2.47
N TYR A 14 8.21 6.09 1.57
CA TYR A 14 8.42 4.65 1.53
C TYR A 14 9.90 4.32 1.38
N THR A 15 10.26 3.10 1.77
CA THR A 15 11.59 2.52 1.58
C THR A 15 11.54 1.52 0.43
N GLU A 16 12.56 1.49 -0.42
CA GLU A 16 12.64 0.50 -1.50
C GLU A 16 12.51 -0.93 -0.96
N GLY A 17 11.67 -1.73 -1.60
CA GLY A 17 11.34 -3.08 -1.17
C GLY A 17 10.08 -3.20 -0.30
N GLN A 18 9.54 -2.08 0.21
CA GLN A 18 8.24 -2.08 0.89
C GLN A 18 7.07 -2.25 -0.07
N THR A 19 5.99 -2.83 0.44
CA THR A 19 4.69 -2.84 -0.26
C THR A 19 3.94 -1.53 0.00
N ILE A 20 2.90 -1.26 -0.78
CA ILE A 20 1.99 -0.14 -0.52
C ILE A 20 1.39 -0.23 0.88
N MET A 21 1.06 -1.45 1.32
CA MET A 21 0.53 -1.69 2.67
C MET A 21 1.52 -1.30 3.77
N ASP A 22 2.79 -1.67 3.63
CA ASP A 22 3.82 -1.36 4.63
C ASP A 22 4.06 0.15 4.72
N ALA A 23 4.09 0.83 3.57
CA ALA A 23 4.21 2.28 3.51
C ALA A 23 3.00 2.97 4.15
N ALA A 24 1.79 2.50 3.88
CA ALA A 24 0.56 3.02 4.49
C ALA A 24 0.56 2.85 6.02
N ILE A 25 0.90 1.66 6.53
CA ILE A 25 1.00 1.40 7.98
C ILE A 25 2.05 2.30 8.64
N ALA A 26 3.22 2.45 8.01
CA ALA A 26 4.30 3.30 8.53
C ALA A 26 3.90 4.79 8.62
N ALA A 27 2.93 5.22 7.82
CA ALA A 27 2.38 6.57 7.80
C ALA A 27 1.01 6.70 8.47
N ASP A 28 0.61 5.71 9.30
CA ASP A 28 -0.67 5.71 10.04
C ASP A 28 -1.90 5.85 9.11
N THR A 29 -1.78 5.34 7.89
CA THR A 29 -2.85 5.30 6.89
C THR A 29 -3.49 3.91 6.89
N TYR A 30 -4.77 3.85 7.24
CA TYR A 30 -5.47 2.58 7.37
C TYR A 30 -5.99 2.06 6.03
N ILE A 31 -5.48 0.90 5.62
CA ILE A 31 -6.04 0.10 4.52
C ILE A 31 -6.67 -1.16 5.15
N PRO A 32 -7.94 -1.47 4.88
CA PRO A 32 -8.58 -2.66 5.45
C PRO A 32 -7.85 -3.95 5.08
N HIS A 33 -7.56 -4.77 6.08
CA HIS A 33 -6.84 -6.03 5.90
C HIS A 33 -7.26 -7.03 6.97
N LEU A 34 -7.17 -8.32 6.62
CA LEU A 34 -7.44 -9.42 7.55
C LEU A 34 -6.32 -10.48 7.54
N CYS A 35 -5.68 -10.69 6.38
CA CYS A 35 -4.59 -11.65 6.24
C CYS A 35 -3.18 -11.02 6.23
N HIS A 36 -3.05 -9.70 6.39
CA HIS A 36 -1.75 -9.05 6.43
C HIS A 36 -1.19 -9.09 7.87
N ASN A 37 0.05 -9.54 7.99
CA ASN A 37 0.81 -9.54 9.24
C ASN A 37 2.27 -9.24 8.88
N PRO A 38 2.93 -8.25 9.52
CA PRO A 38 4.31 -7.85 9.23
C PRO A 38 5.35 -8.95 9.43
N ASP A 39 5.05 -9.97 10.25
CA ASP A 39 5.96 -11.10 10.49
C ASP A 39 5.88 -12.20 9.42
N TYR A 40 4.95 -12.10 8.47
CA TYR A 40 4.69 -13.13 7.45
C TYR A 40 4.66 -12.56 6.03
N GLU A 41 4.96 -13.41 5.04
CA GLU A 41 4.87 -13.00 3.64
C GLU A 41 3.42 -12.64 3.24
N PRO A 42 3.22 -11.56 2.46
CA PRO A 42 1.90 -11.15 2.05
C PRO A 42 1.26 -12.16 1.10
N HIS A 43 0.12 -12.73 1.52
CA HIS A 43 -0.54 -13.80 0.77
C HIS A 43 -1.64 -13.30 -0.19
N GLY A 44 -2.17 -12.09 0.03
CA GLY A 44 -3.22 -11.49 -0.80
C GLY A 44 -4.58 -12.20 -0.79
N SER A 45 -4.80 -13.17 0.10
CA SER A 45 -5.99 -14.03 0.11
C SER A 45 -7.29 -13.32 0.52
N CYS A 46 -7.23 -12.37 1.47
CA CYS A 46 -8.45 -11.70 1.96
C CYS A 46 -9.06 -10.69 0.98
N LYS A 47 -8.25 -10.15 0.05
CA LYS A 47 -8.63 -9.11 -0.94
C LYS A 47 -9.25 -7.82 -0.40
N LEU A 48 -9.32 -7.64 0.92
CA LEU A 48 -9.82 -6.42 1.56
C LEU A 48 -8.91 -5.21 1.30
N CYS A 49 -7.60 -5.45 1.15
CA CYS A 49 -6.61 -4.40 0.89
C CYS A 49 -6.57 -3.96 -0.59
N THR A 50 -7.68 -4.06 -1.31
CA THR A 50 -7.73 -3.67 -2.72
C THR A 50 -7.77 -2.15 -2.84
N VAL A 51 -6.78 -1.58 -3.51
CA VAL A 51 -6.63 -0.14 -3.75
C VAL A 51 -6.48 0.11 -5.25
N THR A 52 -6.83 1.32 -5.68
CA THR A 52 -6.67 1.75 -7.08
C THR A 52 -5.31 2.42 -7.22
N VAL A 53 -4.39 1.82 -7.96
CA VAL A 53 -3.05 2.39 -8.23
C VAL A 53 -2.99 2.84 -9.68
N ASN A 54 -2.85 4.14 -9.93
CA ASN A 54 -2.80 4.73 -11.27
C ASN A 54 -3.93 4.21 -12.19
N GLY A 55 -5.15 4.12 -11.64
CA GLY A 55 -6.34 3.63 -12.35
C GLY A 55 -6.47 2.10 -12.49
N ARG A 56 -5.63 1.32 -11.80
CA ARG A 56 -5.72 -0.17 -11.79
C ARG A 56 -5.89 -0.72 -10.39
N ASN A 57 -6.85 -1.63 -10.22
CA ASN A 57 -7.07 -2.29 -8.94
C ASN A 57 -5.95 -3.29 -8.65
N CYS A 58 -5.28 -3.07 -7.52
CA CYS A 58 -4.18 -3.91 -7.03
C CYS A 58 -4.40 -4.24 -5.55
N SER A 59 -3.81 -5.35 -5.08
CA SER A 59 -3.80 -5.66 -3.65
C SER A 59 -2.61 -4.95 -2.99
N ALA A 60 -2.88 -4.00 -2.09
CA ALA A 60 -1.85 -3.17 -1.43
C ALA A 60 -0.79 -4.02 -0.72
N CYS A 61 -1.20 -5.14 -0.11
CA CYS A 61 -0.28 -6.01 0.63
C CYS A 61 0.74 -6.74 -0.25
N THR A 62 0.50 -6.93 -1.55
CA THR A 62 1.43 -7.64 -2.44
C THR A 62 2.06 -6.73 -3.48
N PHE A 63 1.56 -5.50 -3.62
CA PHE A 63 2.02 -4.58 -4.66
C PHE A 63 3.17 -3.71 -4.11
N PRO A 64 4.31 -3.64 -4.81
CA PRO A 64 5.45 -2.87 -4.35
C PRO A 64 5.18 -1.37 -4.44
N ALA A 65 5.64 -0.62 -3.42
CA ALA A 65 5.65 0.84 -3.44
C ALA A 65 6.71 1.35 -4.44
N MET A 66 6.30 2.21 -5.35
CA MET A 66 7.16 2.77 -6.40
C MET A 66 6.85 4.26 -6.60
N GLU A 67 7.88 5.04 -6.90
CA GLU A 67 7.77 6.47 -7.15
C GLU A 67 6.76 6.77 -8.27
N GLY A 68 5.95 7.82 -8.08
CA GLY A 68 4.92 8.21 -9.04
C GLY A 68 3.65 7.34 -9.02
N GLN A 69 3.43 6.58 -7.95
CA GLN A 69 2.15 5.92 -7.70
C GLN A 69 1.14 6.90 -7.06
N ASP A 70 -0.01 7.04 -7.70
CA ASP A 70 -1.21 7.66 -7.14
C ASP A 70 -2.19 6.55 -6.73
N ILE A 71 -2.50 6.48 -5.44
CA ILE A 71 -3.20 5.37 -4.81
C ILE A 71 -4.48 5.91 -4.17
N ILE A 72 -5.60 5.32 -4.53
CA ILE A 72 -6.91 5.64 -3.95
C ILE A 72 -7.37 4.43 -3.14
N ASN A 73 -7.57 4.66 -1.84
CA ASN A 73 -8.19 3.70 -0.94
C ASN A 73 -9.71 3.76 -1.12
N ASN A 74 -10.33 2.64 -1.47
CA ASN A 74 -11.77 2.60 -1.79
C ASN A 74 -12.66 2.40 -0.54
N ASN A 75 -12.25 2.83 0.65
CA ASN A 75 -12.96 2.56 1.91
C ASN A 75 -13.34 3.82 2.69
#